data_AF-A0A9P7BKS0-F1
#
_entry.id   AF-A0A9P7BKS0-F1
#
_cell.length_a   1.000
_cell.length_b   1.000
_cell.length_c   1.000
_cell.angle_alpha   90.00
_cell.angle_beta   90.00
_cell.angle_gamma   90.00
#
_symmetry.space_group_name_H-M   'P 1'
#
loop_
_entity.id
_entity.type
_entity.pdbx_description
1 polymer ?
#
loop_
_entity_poly.entity_id
_entity_poly.type
_entity_poly.pdbx_seq_one_letter_code
_entity_poly.pdbx_strand_id
1 'polypeptide(L)'
;MCPDSIFESREKVSCECILIEEHKMTVINFIDANPSATVVEVTEHLLKRFNDLKVSRSTIYNFMRGECNLSLKKADFHSIERNSQSKIEE
;
A
#
# COMPACT_ATOMS: atom_id res chain seq x y z
N MET A 1 25.44 33.61 -6.93
CA MET A 1 25.53 32.55 -5.91
C MET A 1 24.13 32.00 -5.72
N CYS A 2 23.75 31.05 -6.57
CA CYS A 2 22.45 30.36 -6.50
C CYS A 2 22.73 29.01 -5.82
N PRO A 3 21.99 28.60 -4.78
CA PRO A 3 22.24 27.33 -4.15
C PRO A 3 21.70 26.21 -5.05
N ASP A 4 22.55 25.21 -5.24
CA ASP A 4 22.38 24.10 -6.16
C ASP A 4 21.08 23.32 -5.90
N SER A 5 20.46 22.91 -7.01
CA SER A 5 19.27 22.07 -7.06
C SER A 5 19.52 20.74 -6.34
N ILE A 6 18.97 20.61 -5.13
CA ILE A 6 18.92 19.41 -4.26
C ILE A 6 18.08 18.28 -4.86
N PHE A 7 17.58 18.41 -6.09
CA PHE A 7 17.05 17.25 -6.80
C PHE A 7 18.21 16.45 -7.39
N GLU A 8 18.93 15.76 -6.50
CA GLU A 8 19.68 14.58 -6.84
C GLU A 8 18.69 13.67 -7.57
N SER A 9 18.85 13.61 -8.88
CA SER A 9 18.09 12.73 -9.76
C SER A 9 18.35 11.33 -9.24
N ARG A 10 17.45 10.83 -8.37
CA ARG A 10 17.48 9.45 -7.90
C ARG A 10 17.45 8.61 -9.15
N GLU A 11 18.62 8.08 -9.52
CA GLU A 11 18.73 7.11 -10.58
C GLU A 11 17.63 6.11 -10.29
N LYS A 12 16.70 5.99 -11.24
CA LYS A 12 15.84 4.82 -11.32
C LYS A 12 16.80 3.69 -11.65
N VAL A 13 17.56 3.24 -10.66
CA VAL A 13 17.99 1.87 -10.58
C VAL A 13 16.68 1.15 -10.75
N SER A 14 16.48 0.62 -11.95
CA SER A 14 15.51 -0.42 -12.22
C SER A 14 15.88 -1.51 -11.24
N CYS A 15 15.33 -1.39 -10.02
CA CYS A 15 15.44 -2.37 -8.98
C CYS A 15 14.68 -3.54 -9.56
N GLU A 16 15.46 -4.41 -10.18
CA GLU A 16 15.12 -5.73 -10.67
C GLU A 16 13.99 -6.24 -9.79
N CYS A 17 12.78 -6.32 -10.37
CA CYS A 17 11.50 -6.27 -9.68
C CYS A 17 11.55 -6.91 -8.28
N ILE A 18 11.54 -6.11 -7.20
CA ILE A 18 11.50 -6.60 -5.80
C ILE A 18 10.38 -7.64 -5.61
N LEU A 19 9.30 -7.50 -6.38
CA LEU A 19 8.21 -8.45 -6.48
C LEU A 19 8.43 -9.36 -7.69
N ILE A 20 8.93 -10.58 -7.44
CA ILE A 20 8.89 -11.67 -8.42
C ILE A 20 7.46 -12.21 -8.57
N GLU A 21 7.21 -13.00 -9.60
CA GLU A 21 5.88 -13.53 -9.92
C GLU A 21 5.20 -14.28 -8.75
N GLU A 22 5.96 -14.98 -7.92
CA GLU A 22 5.40 -15.65 -6.73
C GLU A 22 4.85 -14.65 -5.69
N HIS A 23 5.55 -13.53 -5.48
CA HIS A 23 5.11 -12.46 -4.59
C HIS A 23 3.82 -11.82 -5.13
N LYS A 24 3.79 -11.55 -6.44
CA LYS A 24 2.64 -10.96 -7.14
C LYS A 24 1.41 -11.85 -7.04
N MET A 25 1.57 -13.14 -7.33
CA MET A 25 0.49 -14.12 -7.24
C MET A 25 -0.06 -14.25 -5.82
N THR A 26 0.80 -14.17 -4.81
CA THR A 26 0.38 -14.17 -3.40
C THR A 26 -0.49 -12.96 -3.08
N VAL A 27 -0.12 -11.77 -3.56
CA VAL A 27 -0.91 -10.55 -3.36
C VAL A 27 -2.27 -10.66 -4.05
N ILE A 28 -2.31 -11.12 -5.31
CA ILE A 28 -3.55 -11.28 -6.08
C ILE A 28 -4.50 -12.25 -5.36
N ASN A 29 -4.03 -13.45 -5.03
CA ASN A 29 -4.85 -14.46 -4.33
C ASN A 29 -5.38 -13.96 -2.98
N PHE A 30 -4.58 -13.18 -2.25
CA PHE A 30 -5.00 -12.63 -0.97
C PHE A 30 -6.11 -11.57 -1.12
N ILE A 31 -6.01 -10.71 -2.14
CA ILE A 31 -7.03 -9.69 -2.44
C ILE A 31 -8.31 -10.35 -2.96
N ASP A 32 -8.19 -11.35 -3.84
CA ASP A 32 -9.36 -12.09 -4.36
C ASP A 32 -10.13 -12.80 -3.24
N ALA A 33 -9.41 -13.34 -2.25
CA ALA A 33 -10.02 -13.94 -1.07
C ALA A 33 -10.57 -12.90 -0.07
N ASN A 34 -9.95 -11.72 0.02
CA ASN A 34 -10.32 -10.66 0.96
C ASN A 34 -10.37 -9.28 0.27
N PRO A 35 -11.43 -8.96 -0.50
CA PRO A 35 -11.49 -7.73 -1.30
C PRO A 35 -11.44 -6.42 -0.49
N SER A 36 -11.77 -6.48 0.80
CA SER A 36 -11.71 -5.34 1.72
C SER A 36 -10.35 -5.16 2.40
N ALA A 37 -9.38 -6.02 2.11
CA ALA A 37 -8.07 -5.95 2.72
C ALA A 37 -7.36 -4.63 2.38
N THR A 38 -6.73 -4.06 3.40
CA THR A 38 -5.92 -2.87 3.30
C THR A 38 -4.53 -3.19 2.76
N VAL A 39 -3.85 -2.20 2.21
CA VAL A 39 -2.45 -2.33 1.76
C VAL A 39 -1.53 -2.78 2.91
N VAL A 40 -1.85 -2.40 4.16
CA VAL A 40 -1.09 -2.82 5.35
C VAL A 40 -1.23 -4.32 5.56
N GLU A 41 -2.45 -4.85 5.57
CA GLU A 41 -2.71 -6.28 5.74
C GLU A 41 -2.07 -7.11 4.61
N VAL A 42 -2.15 -6.63 3.37
CA VAL A 42 -1.46 -7.25 2.21
C VAL A 42 0.05 -7.29 2.43
N THR A 43 0.63 -6.18 2.90
CA THR A 43 2.08 -6.08 3.14
C THR A 43 2.51 -7.04 4.26
N GLU A 44 1.77 -7.07 5.37
CA GLU A 44 2.05 -7.96 6.50
C GLU A 44 1.93 -9.43 6.10
N HIS A 45 0.91 -9.79 5.32
CA HIS A 45 0.74 -11.14 4.78
C HIS A 45 1.94 -11.55 3.91
N LEU A 46 2.43 -10.63 3.07
CA LEU A 46 3.57 -10.89 2.19
C LEU A 46 4.88 -11.05 2.99
N LEU A 47 5.16 -10.18 3.96
CA LEU A 47 6.34 -10.26 4.82
C LEU A 47 6.33 -11.50 5.71
N LYS A 48 5.15 -11.94 6.16
CA LYS A 48 4.99 -13.17 6.95
C LYS A 48 5.25 -14.43 6.12
N ARG A 49 4.90 -14.41 4.83
CA ARG A 49 5.12 -15.53 3.92
C ARG A 49 6.56 -15.57 3.39
N PHE A 50 7.17 -14.42 3.16
CA PHE A 50 8.51 -14.27 2.60
C PHE A 50 9.39 -13.47 3.57
N ASN A 51 10.02 -14.17 4.52
CA ASN A 51 10.82 -13.53 5.58
C ASN A 51 12.03 -12.73 5.07
N ASP A 52 12.56 -13.09 3.90
CA ASP A 52 13.70 -12.41 3.28
C ASP A 52 13.28 -11.20 2.43
N LEU A 53 11.97 -11.02 2.20
CA LEU A 53 11.45 -9.95 1.36
C LEU A 53 11.50 -8.62 2.11
N LYS A 54 12.27 -7.67 1.59
CA LYS A 54 12.29 -6.28 2.05
C LYS A 54 11.53 -5.41 1.07
N VAL A 55 10.26 -5.17 1.36
CA VAL A 55 9.37 -4.35 0.52
C VAL A 55 8.69 -3.26 1.35
N SER A 56 8.56 -2.08 0.75
CA SER A 56 7.86 -0.96 1.38
C SER A 56 6.36 -1.00 1.05
N ARG A 57 5.54 -0.42 1.94
CA ARG A 57 4.08 -0.30 1.70
C ARG A 57 3.76 0.45 0.39
N SER A 58 4.55 1.46 0.01
CA SER A 58 4.34 2.20 -1.24
C SER A 58 4.66 1.36 -2.48
N THR A 59 5.61 0.43 -2.39
CA THR A 59 5.89 -0.55 -3.46
C THR A 59 4.67 -1.45 -3.69
N ILE A 60 4.06 -1.98 -2.62
CA ILE A 60 2.85 -2.81 -2.70
C ILE A 60 1.66 -2.00 -3.24
N TYR A 61 1.48 -0.77 -2.76
CA TYR A 61 0.44 0.14 -3.28
C TYR A 61 0.59 0.37 -4.79
N ASN A 62 1.80 0.65 -5.26
CA ASN A 62 2.06 0.88 -6.69
C ASN A 62 1.82 -0.37 -7.53
N PHE A 63 2.18 -1.56 -7.02
CA PHE A 63 1.87 -2.84 -7.66
C PHE A 63 0.36 -3.04 -7.79
N MET A 64 -0.39 -2.88 -6.69
CA MET A 64 -1.85 -3.03 -6.69
C MET A 64 -2.53 -2.03 -7.64
N ARG A 65 -2.06 -0.78 -7.65
CA ARG A 65 -2.63 0.28 -8.51
C ARG A 65 -2.26 0.09 -9.99
N GLY A 66 -1.03 -0.32 -10.28
CA GLY A 66 -0.48 -0.36 -11.63
C GLY A 66 -0.67 -1.72 -12.33
N GLU A 67 -0.26 -2.81 -11.67
CA GLU A 67 -0.30 -4.15 -12.26
C GLU A 67 -1.66 -4.84 -12.04
N CYS A 68 -2.26 -4.69 -10.84
CA CYS A 68 -3.60 -5.24 -10.58
C CYS A 68 -4.74 -4.31 -11.05
N ASN A 69 -4.43 -3.12 -11.59
CA ASN A 69 -5.40 -2.10 -12.02
C ASN A 69 -6.46 -1.75 -10.94
N LEU A 70 -6.08 -1.83 -9.66
CA LEU A 70 -7.01 -1.55 -8.56
C LEU A 70 -7.08 -0.05 -8.26
N SER A 71 -8.31 0.41 -8.03
CA SER A 71 -8.56 1.74 -7.45
C SER A 71 -8.69 1.62 -5.93
N LEU A 72 -7.63 1.98 -5.21
CA LEU A 72 -7.62 1.92 -3.74
C LEU A 72 -8.12 3.24 -3.16
N LYS A 73 -9.09 3.17 -2.24
CA LYS A 73 -9.59 4.33 -1.50
C LYS A 73 -8.99 4.35 -0.11
N LYS A 74 -8.70 5.55 0.39
CA LYS A 74 -8.40 5.76 1.80
C LYS A 74 -9.72 5.84 2.56
N ALA A 75 -9.88 5.04 3.60
CA ALA A 75 -10.98 5.20 4.54
C ALA A 75 -10.60 6.28 5.55
N ASP A 76 -11.28 7.42 5.51
CA ASP A 76 -11.19 8.43 6.56
C ASP A 76 -12.27 8.14 7.61
N PHE A 77 -11.85 7.63 8.76
CA PHE A 77 -12.76 7.36 9.88
C PHE A 77 -12.97 8.67 10.65
N HIS A 78 -14.21 9.15 10.73
CA HIS A 78 -14.55 10.25 11.61
C HIS A 78 -14.53 9.80 13.08
N SER A 79 -14.17 10.72 13.97
CA SER A 79 -14.13 10.47 15.41
C SER A 79 -15.51 10.08 15.96
N ILE A 80 -15.52 9.15 16.91
CA ILE A 80 -16.71 8.56 17.55
C ILE A 80 -17.67 9.63 18.13
N GLU A 81 -17.15 10.81 18.48
CA GLU A 81 -17.92 11.96 18.98
C GLU A 81 -18.96 12.51 18.00
N ARG A 82 -18.89 12.18 16.70
CA ARG A 82 -19.97 12.51 15.75
C ARG A 82 -21.12 11.50 15.76
N ASN A 83 -20.88 10.28 16.24
CA ASN A 83 -21.87 9.21 16.39
C ASN A 83 -22.35 9.05 17.83
N SER A 84 -21.93 9.93 18.75
CA SER A 84 -22.45 9.92 20.12
C SER A 84 -23.91 10.35 20.11
N GLN A 85 -24.78 9.58 20.79
CA GLN A 85 -26.21 9.86 20.94
C GLN A 85 -26.50 11.32 21.33
N SER A 86 -25.62 11.94 22.13
CA SER A 86 -25.72 13.34 22.57
C SER A 86 -25.65 14.40 21.47
N LYS A 87 -25.26 14.06 20.23
CA LYS A 87 -25.32 14.96 19.06
C LYS A 87 -26.36 14.53 18.01
N ILE A 88 -27.05 13.40 18.24
CA ILE A 88 -28.07 12.86 17.32
C ILE A 88 -29.48 13.35 17.72
N GLU A 89 -29.67 13.75 18.98
CA GLU A 89 -30.92 14.33 19.47
C GLU A 89 -30.83 15.87 19.43
N GLU A 90 -31.50 16.47 18.44
CA GLU A 90 -32.01 17.86 18.45
C GLU A 90 -33.54 17.82 18.45
#